data_AF-A0AAN6U117-F1
#
_entry.id   AF-A0AAN6U117-F1
#
_cell.length_a   1.000
_cell.length_b   1.000
_cell.length_c   1.000
_cell.angle_alpha   90.00
_cell.angle_beta   90.00
_cell.angle_gamma   90.00
#
_symmetry.space_group_name_H-M   'P 1'
#
loop_
_entity.id
_entity.type
_entity.pdbx_description
1 polymer ?
#
loop_
_entity_poly.entity_id
_entity_poly.type
_entity_poly.pdbx_seq_one_letter_code
_entity_poly.pdbx_strand_id
1 'polypeptide(L)'
;MFHDDNDNNLHNSASRIRNIEPSFSERVSTMGLLTSLFPSEADKRATEIRTGAVAPSRAERQKCWEARDAYFACLDANAIVDALKDEKKATRACASQSDRFEKDCAAQWVTYFKKWRVQDIQKKARLKELEAQGANKMDVQADFTERR
;
A
#
# COMPACT_ATOMS: atom_id res chain seq x y z
N MET A 1 9.10 14.25 -0.85
CA MET A 1 10.32 13.77 -1.53
C MET A 1 10.48 12.27 -1.29
N PHE A 2 9.53 11.52 -1.85
CA PHE A 2 9.55 10.13 -2.34
C PHE A 2 8.23 9.95 -3.12
N HIS A 3 7.84 11.00 -3.85
CA HIS A 3 7.00 10.88 -5.03
C HIS A 3 8.05 10.68 -6.12
N ASP A 4 8.28 9.44 -6.53
CA ASP A 4 8.91 9.24 -7.82
C ASP A 4 7.91 9.76 -8.85
N ASP A 5 8.29 10.83 -9.52
CA ASP A 5 7.49 11.50 -10.52
C ASP A 5 7.01 10.54 -11.62
N ASN A 6 5.70 10.65 -11.87
CA ASN A 6 5.10 10.86 -13.20
C ASN A 6 5.56 9.95 -14.35
N ASP A 7 4.65 9.08 -14.80
CA ASP A 7 4.35 9.00 -16.24
C ASP A 7 2.84 8.76 -16.42
N ASN A 8 2.25 9.76 -17.07
CA ASN A 8 0.86 9.88 -17.45
C ASN A 8 0.60 9.04 -18.73
N ASN A 9 -0.64 8.58 -18.89
CA ASN A 9 -1.22 8.02 -20.12
C ASN A 9 -1.01 6.53 -20.42
N LEU A 10 -1.99 5.70 -20.00
CA LEU A 10 -2.74 4.85 -20.93
C LEU A 10 -4.11 4.50 -20.31
N HIS A 11 -5.05 5.45 -20.36
CA HIS A 11 -6.48 5.16 -20.25
C HIS A 11 -7.06 5.16 -21.66
N ASN A 12 -7.21 4.00 -22.28
CA ASN A 12 -8.42 3.64 -23.03
C ASN A 12 -8.33 2.19 -23.52
N SER A 13 -9.13 1.30 -22.95
CA SER A 13 -9.72 0.13 -23.63
C SER A 13 -10.70 -0.52 -22.67
N ALA A 14 -11.85 0.14 -22.52
CA ALA A 14 -13.04 -0.54 -22.07
C ALA A 14 -13.44 -1.61 -23.10
N SER A 15 -13.87 -2.76 -22.59
CA SER A 15 -14.85 -3.66 -23.23
C SER A 15 -14.37 -4.56 -24.36
N ARG A 16 -14.03 -5.81 -24.01
CA ARG A 16 -14.67 -6.97 -24.66
C ARG A 16 -14.69 -8.21 -23.76
N ILE A 17 -15.81 -8.38 -23.07
CA ILE A 17 -16.26 -9.67 -22.55
C ILE A 17 -16.43 -10.63 -23.74
N ARG A 18 -15.78 -11.79 -23.69
CA ARG A 18 -16.31 -13.02 -24.29
C ARG A 18 -16.16 -14.15 -23.28
N ASN A 19 -17.31 -14.54 -22.76
CA ASN A 19 -17.58 -15.76 -22.03
C ASN A 19 -17.04 -16.97 -22.79
N ILE A 20 -16.22 -17.79 -22.12
CA ILE A 20 -16.05 -19.21 -22.44
C ILE A 20 -15.98 -19.93 -21.09
N GLU A 21 -17.11 -20.50 -20.69
CA GLU A 21 -17.20 -21.48 -19.60
C GLU A 21 -17.07 -22.91 -20.17
N PRO A 22 -16.89 -23.96 -19.34
CA PRO A 22 -15.73 -24.83 -19.43
C PRO A 22 -16.10 -26.27 -19.83
N SER A 23 -15.20 -26.96 -20.52
CA SER A 23 -15.25 -28.42 -20.59
C SER A 23 -13.86 -29.00 -20.81
N PHE A 24 -13.22 -29.48 -19.74
CA PHE A 24 -12.54 -30.76 -19.83
C PHE A 24 -12.41 -31.36 -18.43
N SER A 25 -13.33 -32.28 -18.17
CA SER A 25 -13.25 -33.24 -17.09
C SER A 25 -12.10 -34.20 -17.39
N GLU A 26 -10.99 -34.07 -16.69
CA GLU A 26 -10.11 -35.22 -16.41
C GLU A 26 -9.93 -35.36 -14.91
N ARG A 27 -10.60 -36.38 -14.38
CA ARG A 27 -10.39 -36.92 -13.05
C ARG A 27 -9.04 -37.64 -13.05
N VAL A 28 -8.07 -37.15 -12.27
CA VAL A 28 -7.03 -38.01 -11.70
C VAL A 28 -7.28 -38.06 -10.21
N SER A 29 -8.01 -39.09 -9.80
CA SER A 29 -8.09 -39.53 -8.41
C SER A 29 -7.00 -40.57 -8.21
N THR A 30 -5.83 -40.15 -7.74
CA THR A 30 -4.84 -41.03 -7.11
C THR A 30 -4.26 -40.30 -5.90
N MET A 31 -4.31 -40.98 -4.76
CA MET A 31 -3.81 -40.49 -3.48
C MET A 31 -2.33 -40.14 -3.57
N GLY A 32 -1.95 -38.99 -3.01
CA GLY A 32 -0.58 -38.49 -2.97
C GLY A 32 -0.44 -37.36 -1.96
N LEU A 33 -0.56 -37.67 -0.68
CA LEU A 33 0.11 -36.90 0.38
C LEU A 33 1.60 -36.85 0.02
N LEU A 34 2.19 -35.65 -0.18
CA LEU A 34 3.64 -35.31 -0.25
C LEU A 34 4.11 -34.41 -1.42
N THR A 35 3.30 -33.52 -2.00
CA THR A 35 3.76 -32.59 -3.08
C THR A 35 3.77 -31.09 -2.76
N SER A 36 3.61 -30.66 -1.49
CA SER A 36 3.43 -29.23 -1.18
C SER A 36 4.36 -28.64 -0.09
N LEU A 37 5.60 -29.11 0.05
CA LEU A 37 6.54 -28.58 1.06
C LEU A 37 7.50 -27.47 0.60
N PHE A 38 7.48 -27.07 -0.68
CA PHE A 38 8.43 -26.07 -1.19
C PHE A 38 7.72 -24.75 -1.53
N PRO A 39 8.10 -23.62 -0.91
CA PRO A 39 7.55 -22.31 -1.26
C PRO A 39 7.96 -21.95 -2.69
N SER A 40 7.04 -21.37 -3.44
CA SER A 40 7.32 -20.91 -4.79
C SER A 40 8.36 -19.78 -4.78
N GLU A 41 9.09 -19.60 -5.87
CA GLU A 41 10.06 -18.49 -6.00
C GLU A 41 9.39 -17.12 -5.79
N ALA A 42 8.12 -16.99 -6.18
CA ALA A 42 7.34 -15.78 -5.93
C ALA A 42 7.10 -15.53 -4.43
N ASP A 43 6.82 -16.59 -3.65
CA ASP A 43 6.61 -16.48 -2.20
C ASP A 43 7.90 -16.15 -1.45
N LYS A 44 9.04 -16.69 -1.91
CA LYS A 44 10.36 -16.35 -1.39
C LYS A 44 10.65 -14.86 -1.61
N ARG A 45 10.46 -14.39 -2.84
CA ARG A 45 10.66 -12.98 -3.21
C ARG A 45 9.76 -12.03 -2.43
N ALA A 46 8.48 -12.36 -2.27
CA ALA A 46 7.55 -11.57 -1.45
C ALA A 46 7.99 -11.52 0.02
N THR A 47 8.52 -12.63 0.55
CA THR A 47 9.04 -12.69 1.92
C THR A 47 10.26 -11.79 2.11
N GLU A 48 11.22 -11.83 1.17
CA GLU A 48 12.42 -10.99 1.22
C GLU A 48 12.09 -9.49 1.17
N ILE A 49 11.08 -9.10 0.38
CA ILE A 49 10.60 -7.71 0.35
C ILE A 49 9.94 -7.34 1.68
N ARG A 50 9.09 -8.23 2.22
CA ARG A 50 8.39 -8.00 3.48
C ARG A 50 9.35 -7.81 4.65
N THR A 51 10.42 -8.60 4.71
CA THR A 51 11.47 -8.49 5.73
C THR A 51 12.44 -7.33 5.49
N GLY A 52 12.44 -6.74 4.29
CA GLY A 52 13.36 -5.68 3.90
C GLY A 52 14.76 -6.19 3.50
N ALA A 53 14.90 -7.49 3.22
CA ALA A 53 16.15 -8.09 2.74
C ALA A 53 16.48 -7.63 1.31
N VAL A 54 15.46 -7.35 0.49
CA VAL A 54 15.63 -6.84 -0.88
C VAL A 54 14.72 -5.64 -1.12
N ALA A 55 15.17 -4.72 -1.99
CA ALA A 55 14.37 -3.58 -2.40
C ALA A 55 13.26 -4.01 -3.40
N PRO A 56 12.02 -3.56 -3.25
CA PRO A 56 10.95 -3.87 -4.19
C PRO A 56 11.16 -3.18 -5.55
N SER A 57 10.80 -3.88 -6.62
CA SER A 57 10.77 -3.36 -7.99
C SER A 57 9.66 -2.30 -8.18
N ARG A 58 9.70 -1.55 -9.29
CA ARG A 58 8.65 -0.57 -9.63
C ARG A 58 7.24 -1.18 -9.63
N ALA A 59 7.08 -2.37 -10.22
CA ALA A 59 5.79 -3.06 -10.28
C ALA A 59 5.27 -3.46 -8.88
N GLU A 60 6.16 -3.81 -7.96
CA GLU A 60 5.77 -4.15 -6.58
C GLU A 60 5.47 -2.92 -5.74
N ARG A 61 6.19 -1.83 -5.96
CA ARG A 61 5.85 -0.54 -5.35
C ARG A 61 4.45 -0.10 -5.77
N GLN A 62 4.12 -0.27 -7.05
CA GLN A 62 2.78 0.02 -7.56
C GLN A 62 1.70 -0.81 -6.83
N LYS A 63 1.88 -2.14 -6.72
CA LYS A 63 0.96 -3.01 -5.97
C LYS A 63 0.83 -2.59 -4.50
N CYS A 64 1.95 -2.28 -3.86
CA CYS A 64 1.96 -1.79 -2.48
C CYS A 64 1.17 -0.49 -2.32
N TRP A 65 1.32 0.47 -3.24
CA TRP A 65 0.57 1.74 -3.18
C TRP A 65 -0.93 1.54 -3.43
N GLU A 66 -1.32 0.65 -4.34
CA GLU A 66 -2.73 0.30 -4.55
C GLU A 66 -3.35 -0.33 -3.29
N ALA A 67 -2.64 -1.26 -2.64
CA ALA A 67 -3.08 -1.85 -1.39
C ALA A 67 -3.15 -0.83 -0.24
N ARG A 68 -2.16 0.08 -0.15
CA ARG A 68 -2.14 1.19 0.80
C ARG A 68 -3.36 2.09 0.62
N ASP A 69 -3.63 2.51 -0.61
CA ASP A 69 -4.71 3.46 -0.91
C ASP A 69 -6.07 2.83 -0.67
N ALA A 70 -6.24 1.54 -0.99
CA ALA A 70 -7.44 0.79 -0.64
C ALA A 70 -7.66 0.68 0.89
N TYR A 71 -6.59 0.43 1.66
CA TYR A 71 -6.66 0.41 3.13
C TYR A 71 -7.03 1.78 3.70
N PHE A 72 -6.39 2.84 3.22
CA PHE A 72 -6.67 4.22 3.66
C PHE A 72 -8.08 4.68 3.29
N ALA A 73 -8.57 4.35 2.08
CA ALA A 73 -9.95 4.61 1.71
C ALA A 73 -10.95 3.91 2.64
N CYS A 74 -10.66 2.68 3.07
CA CYS A 74 -11.49 1.98 4.05
C CYS A 74 -11.48 2.68 5.43
N LEU A 75 -10.30 3.14 5.89
CA LEU A 75 -10.20 3.89 7.15
C LEU A 75 -10.99 5.21 7.08
N ASP A 76 -10.90 5.93 5.96
CA ASP A 76 -11.63 7.18 5.74
C ASP A 76 -13.15 6.96 5.75
N ALA A 77 -13.63 5.91 5.07
CA ALA A 77 -15.05 5.55 5.06
C ALA A 77 -15.62 5.21 6.46
N ASN A 78 -14.76 4.77 7.38
CA ASN A 78 -15.15 4.41 8.76
C ASN A 78 -14.78 5.49 9.80
N ALA A 79 -14.34 6.66 9.34
CA ALA A 79 -13.85 7.76 10.17
C ALA A 79 -12.80 7.28 11.19
N ILE A 80 -11.80 6.54 10.72
CA ILE A 80 -10.66 6.06 11.51
C ILE A 80 -9.42 6.85 11.09
N VAL A 81 -8.95 7.73 11.98
CA VAL A 81 -7.77 8.56 11.74
C VAL A 81 -6.50 7.82 12.12
N ASP A 82 -6.46 7.26 13.33
CA ASP A 82 -5.28 6.59 13.89
C ASP A 82 -5.55 5.09 14.06
N ALA A 83 -5.23 4.32 13.02
CA ALA A 83 -5.38 2.87 13.04
C ALA A 83 -4.43 2.16 14.02
N LEU A 84 -3.39 2.83 14.55
CA LEU A 84 -2.48 2.28 15.54
C LEU A 84 -3.04 2.43 16.98
N LYS A 85 -3.86 3.44 17.22
CA LYS A 85 -4.58 3.59 18.49
C LYS A 85 -5.87 2.77 18.51
N ASP A 86 -6.61 2.79 17.41
CA ASP A 86 -7.91 2.13 17.29
C ASP A 86 -7.83 0.80 16.53
N GLU A 87 -6.79 0.00 16.78
CA GLU A 87 -6.52 -1.25 16.05
C GLU A 87 -7.74 -2.17 16.00
N LYS A 88 -8.47 -2.33 17.12
CA LYS A 88 -9.68 -3.17 17.16
C LYS A 88 -10.77 -2.70 16.20
N LYS A 89 -10.96 -1.38 16.06
CA LYS A 89 -11.93 -0.78 15.14
C LYS A 89 -11.45 -0.93 13.70
N ALA A 90 -10.16 -0.66 13.45
CA ALA A 90 -9.54 -0.80 12.14
C ALA A 90 -9.59 -2.25 11.64
N THR A 91 -9.24 -3.23 12.47
CA THR A 91 -9.31 -4.65 12.11
C THR A 91 -10.75 -5.09 11.86
N ARG A 92 -11.72 -4.68 12.70
CA ARG A 92 -13.13 -5.05 12.48
C ARG A 92 -13.69 -4.49 11.16
N ALA A 93 -13.31 -3.26 10.79
CA ALA A 93 -13.86 -2.60 9.61
C ALA A 93 -13.07 -2.88 8.31
N CYS A 94 -11.75 -3.04 8.42
CA CYS A 94 -10.82 -3.00 7.29
C CYS A 94 -9.80 -4.16 7.30
N ALA A 95 -10.07 -5.29 7.97
CA ALA A 95 -9.16 -6.44 8.02
C ALA A 95 -8.68 -6.87 6.63
N SER A 96 -9.59 -7.04 5.67
CA SER A 96 -9.21 -7.55 4.34
C SER A 96 -8.23 -6.64 3.58
N GLN A 97 -8.39 -5.31 3.73
CA GLN A 97 -7.51 -4.33 3.13
C GLN A 97 -6.20 -4.23 3.91
N SER A 98 -6.24 -4.38 5.25
CA SER A 98 -5.05 -4.45 6.09
C SER A 98 -4.17 -5.66 5.73
N ASP A 99 -4.78 -6.83 5.53
CA ASP A 99 -4.07 -8.06 5.16
C ASP A 99 -3.40 -7.93 3.79
N ARG A 100 -4.10 -7.33 2.81
CA ARG A 100 -3.51 -7.04 1.50
C ARG A 100 -2.36 -6.04 1.61
N PHE A 101 -2.55 -4.98 2.39
CA PHE A 101 -1.52 -3.97 2.61
C PHE A 101 -0.26 -4.57 3.25
N GLU A 102 -0.41 -5.46 4.23
CA GLU A 102 0.71 -6.13 4.91
C GLU A 102 1.35 -7.26 4.07
N LYS A 103 0.60 -7.83 3.14
CA LYS A 103 1.09 -8.83 2.20
C LYS A 103 1.88 -8.21 1.04
N ASP A 104 1.38 -7.13 0.45
CA ASP A 104 1.92 -6.56 -0.79
C ASP A 104 3.01 -5.50 -0.54
N CYS A 105 3.17 -5.03 0.70
CA CYS A 105 4.19 -4.05 1.08
C CYS A 105 5.28 -4.61 1.99
N ALA A 106 6.44 -3.94 1.97
CA ALA A 106 7.47 -4.11 2.98
C ALA A 106 6.94 -3.72 4.37
N ALA A 107 7.23 -4.52 5.41
CA ALA A 107 6.69 -4.27 6.77
C ALA A 107 7.12 -2.90 7.34
N GLN A 108 8.34 -2.48 7.01
CA GLN A 108 8.86 -1.16 7.39
C GLN A 108 8.05 -0.03 6.74
N TRP A 109 7.62 -0.21 5.49
CA TRP A 109 6.81 0.78 4.78
C TRP A 109 5.39 0.85 5.34
N VAL A 110 4.78 -0.29 5.65
CA VAL A 110 3.46 -0.33 6.30
C VAL A 110 3.48 0.48 7.59
N THR A 111 4.49 0.25 8.43
CA THR A 111 4.66 0.95 9.71
C THR A 111 4.87 2.44 9.48
N TYR A 112 5.73 2.81 8.53
CA TYR A 112 5.99 4.20 8.17
C TYR A 112 4.72 4.91 7.69
N PHE A 113 3.98 4.31 6.74
CA PHE A 113 2.78 4.91 6.16
C PHE A 113 1.66 5.08 7.18
N LYS A 114 1.44 4.10 8.07
CA LYS A 114 0.46 4.22 9.17
C LYS A 114 0.77 5.43 10.07
N LYS A 115 2.05 5.62 10.44
CA LYS A 115 2.50 6.77 11.24
C LYS A 115 2.40 8.09 10.46
N TRP A 116 2.85 8.08 9.21
CA TRP A 116 2.86 9.25 8.34
C TRP A 116 1.45 9.79 8.11
N ARG A 117 0.45 8.93 7.90
CA ARG A 117 -0.95 9.34 7.74
C ARG A 117 -1.44 10.19 8.92
N VAL A 118 -1.18 9.76 10.15
CA VAL A 118 -1.58 10.51 11.36
C VAL A 118 -0.86 11.86 11.45
N GLN A 119 0.45 11.87 11.19
CA GLN A 119 1.25 13.09 11.21
C GLN A 119 0.83 14.07 10.13
N ASP A 120 0.53 13.59 8.92
CA ASP A 120 0.09 14.41 7.79
C ASP A 120 -1.27 15.06 8.07
N ILE A 121 -2.23 14.31 8.63
CA ILE A 121 -3.53 14.85 9.06
C ILE A 121 -3.34 15.94 10.12
N GLN A 122 -2.52 15.68 11.15
CA GLN A 122 -2.25 16.66 12.21
C GLN A 122 -1.54 17.91 11.68
N LYS A 123 -0.55 17.72 10.78
CA LYS A 123 0.16 18.82 10.12
C LYS A 123 -0.80 19.68 9.31
N LYS A 124 -1.65 19.06 8.48
CA LYS A 124 -2.65 19.78 7.67
C LYS A 124 -3.65 20.54 8.54
N ALA A 125 -4.14 19.94 9.61
CA ALA A 125 -5.03 20.61 10.55
C ALA A 125 -4.37 21.83 11.22
N ARG A 126 -3.12 21.68 11.68
CA ARG A 126 -2.36 22.78 12.27
C ARG A 126 -2.10 23.90 11.27
N LEU A 127 -1.70 23.58 10.04
CA LEU A 127 -1.46 24.58 9.00
C LEU A 127 -2.73 25.37 8.68
N LYS A 128 -3.86 24.68 8.53
CA LYS A 128 -5.17 25.31 8.30
C LYS A 128 -5.56 26.28 9.42
N GLU A 129 -5.29 25.91 10.67
CA GLU A 129 -5.55 26.77 11.83
C GLU A 129 -4.66 28.03 11.80
N LEU A 130 -3.36 27.87 11.55
CA LEU A 130 -2.43 29.00 11.43
C LEU A 130 -2.82 29.95 10.29
N GLU A 131 -3.21 29.41 9.14
CA GLU A 131 -3.70 30.19 8.00
C GLU A 131 -4.98 30.98 8.36
N ALA A 132 -5.90 30.38 9.12
CA ALA A 132 -7.10 31.06 9.61
C ALA A 132 -6.78 32.19 10.61
N GLN A 133 -5.68 32.06 11.37
CA GLN A 133 -5.17 33.10 12.28
C GLN A 133 -4.36 34.19 11.54
N GLY A 134 -4.29 34.14 10.21
CA GLY A 134 -3.58 35.13 9.39
C GLY A 134 -2.07 34.91 9.32
N ALA A 135 -1.58 33.72 9.66
CA ALA A 135 -0.17 33.39 9.48
C ALA A 135 0.17 33.28 7.99
N ASN A 136 1.24 33.95 7.57
CA ASN A 136 1.78 33.84 6.21
C ASN A 136 2.78 32.68 6.14
N LYS A 137 2.65 31.84 5.11
CA LYS A 137 3.59 30.75 4.86
C LYS A 137 4.93 31.33 4.39
N MET A 138 5.99 31.09 5.15
CA MET A 138 7.35 31.44 4.73
C MET A 138 7.93 30.30 3.88
N ASP A 139 8.36 30.61 2.66
CA ASP A 139 9.10 29.67 1.85
C ASP A 139 10.56 29.64 2.31
N VAL A 140 10.94 28.54 2.96
CA VAL A 140 12.34 28.32 3.34
C VAL A 140 13.10 27.86 2.10
N GLN A 141 13.79 28.78 1.44
CA GLN A 141 14.82 28.46 0.45
C GLN A 141 16.02 27.89 1.20
N ALA A 142 16.11 26.56 1.27
CA ALA A 142 17.32 25.91 1.75
C ALA A 142 18.38 26.00 0.64
N ASP A 143 19.24 27.02 0.71
CA ASP A 143 20.49 27.03 -0.06
C ASP A 143 21.40 25.94 0.50
N PHE A 144 21.35 24.77 -0.14
CA PHE A 144 22.17 23.61 0.17
C PHE A 144 23.43 23.63 -0.69
N THR A 145 24.16 24.74 -0.69
CA THR A 145 25.50 24.76 -1.27
C THR A 145 26.47 24.01 -0.36
N GLU A 146 26.77 22.78 -0.81
CA GLU A 146 27.83 21.84 -0.39
C GLU A 146 28.71 22.26 0.80
N ARG A 147 28.41 21.71 1.98
CA ARG A 147 29.47 21.43 2.96
C ARG A 147 30.24 20.20 2.48
N ARG A 148 31.25 20.47 1.67
CA ARG A 148 32.33 19.53 1.30
C ARG A 148 33.16 19.15 2.53
#